data_AF-A0A9R0YEX6-F1
#
_entry.id   AF-A0A9R0YEX6-F1
#
_cell.length_a   1.000
_cell.length_b   1.000
_cell.length_c   1.000
_cell.angle_alpha   90.00
_cell.angle_beta   90.00
_cell.angle_gamma   90.00
#
_symmetry.space_group_name_H-M   'P 1'
#
loop_
_entity.id
_entity.type
_entity.pdbx_description
1 polymer ?
#
loop_
_entity_poly.entity_id
_entity_poly.type
_entity_poly.pdbx_seq_one_letter_code
_entity_poly.pdbx_strand_id
1 'polypeptide(L)'
;MPIPSQLLPFLLAAAVVAAEAHLILPAFAEHQGREEQEQQQAVVERPGCQDMCGNISIPFPFGMGKPRCFLPGFKVTCDTSSSNRPRLFLAYNISGPFQRTSALNHTSTKGGTGSGGNTNAVELMDISVADNEARVYIGVSSDCSTNGSRHFLAKFQDIVLGDDGPFLLSATHNVLIGVGSNVESMMVTSFGERGKETKAYMPSCLSNLMRRLQYATDGTCSGLGCCLAALPPNAPPLTNFGVGFMPRPNYLWKTNPCFYGMLAEKSRYNFSTHDLNGIEVLYPEGVPVVLDFAIRNLGWCPPEGQQQPPGYACVSSNSTCVNTTRGNDYVCKCLEHYHGNPYITDGCHGWKAMTVHAKQE
;
A
#
# COMPACT_ATOMS: atom_id res chain seq x y z
N MET A 1 55.06 57.29 -20.10
CA MET A 1 54.45 56.84 -21.38
C MET A 1 53.42 55.75 -21.07
N PRO A 2 52.39 55.55 -21.92
CA PRO A 2 51.02 55.49 -21.40
C PRO A 2 50.33 54.12 -21.47
N ILE A 3 49.17 54.06 -20.79
CA ILE A 3 48.08 53.10 -20.99
C ILE A 3 47.45 53.35 -22.38
N PRO A 4 46.80 52.35 -23.03
CA PRO A 4 45.32 52.33 -23.05
C PRO A 4 44.75 50.95 -22.66
N SER A 5 43.71 50.83 -21.82
CA SER A 5 42.32 51.33 -21.93
C SER A 5 41.50 50.44 -22.88
N GLN A 6 40.43 49.76 -22.45
CA GLN A 6 39.08 50.28 -22.19
C GLN A 6 38.23 49.14 -21.52
N LEU A 7 37.10 49.31 -20.82
CA LEU A 7 36.15 50.42 -20.57
C LEU A 7 35.41 50.19 -19.23
N LEU A 8 34.95 51.28 -18.58
CA LEU A 8 33.86 51.30 -17.59
C LEU A 8 32.82 52.32 -18.08
N PRO A 9 31.52 52.21 -17.75
CA PRO A 9 30.95 53.25 -16.87
C PRO A 9 29.78 52.83 -15.94
N PHE A 10 29.70 53.51 -14.78
CA PHE A 10 28.53 54.04 -14.01
C PHE A 10 27.19 53.23 -13.90
N LEU A 11 26.44 53.25 -12.78
CA LEU A 11 25.99 54.38 -11.94
C LEU A 11 25.64 53.95 -10.48
N LEU A 12 25.78 54.90 -9.53
CA LEU A 12 24.90 55.34 -8.41
C LEU A 12 23.90 54.37 -7.71
N ALA A 13 23.41 54.58 -6.48
CA ALA A 13 23.81 55.30 -5.26
C ALA A 13 22.74 54.99 -4.17
N ALA A 14 22.93 55.38 -2.90
CA ALA A 14 22.12 54.89 -1.77
C ALA A 14 21.06 55.87 -1.21
N ALA A 15 20.05 55.27 -0.54
CA ALA A 15 19.37 55.70 0.70
C ALA A 15 18.16 56.68 0.68
N VAL A 16 17.41 56.60 1.81
CA VAL A 16 16.26 57.42 2.29
C VAL A 16 14.97 57.29 1.45
N VAL A 17 13.72 57.31 1.93
CA VAL A 17 13.02 57.60 3.22
C VAL A 17 11.91 56.52 3.40
N ALA A 18 11.13 56.32 4.48
CA ALA A 18 10.92 56.99 5.77
C ALA A 18 10.46 55.97 6.86
N ALA A 19 9.70 56.40 7.88
CA ALA A 19 8.95 55.55 8.81
C ALA A 19 7.53 56.12 9.01
N GLU A 20 6.53 55.24 9.18
CA GLU A 20 5.28 55.57 9.88
C GLU A 20 4.89 54.39 10.80
N ALA A 21 4.37 54.71 11.98
CA ALA A 21 3.96 53.74 12.98
C ALA A 21 2.45 53.86 13.22
N HIS A 22 1.71 52.76 13.11
CA HIS A 22 0.33 52.70 13.60
C HIS A 22 0.06 51.44 14.42
N LEU A 23 -0.57 51.68 15.57
CA LEU A 23 -0.88 50.77 16.67
C LEU A 23 -1.88 49.66 16.27
N ILE A 24 -1.67 48.43 16.75
CA ILE A 24 -2.73 47.56 17.32
C ILE A 24 -2.16 46.80 18.53
N LEU A 25 -2.97 46.63 19.59
CA LEU A 25 -2.69 45.92 20.85
C LEU A 25 -2.83 44.38 20.72
N PRO A 26 -2.36 43.57 21.70
CA PRO A 26 -2.28 42.11 21.53
C PRO A 26 -3.63 41.41 21.65
N ALA A 27 -3.86 40.39 20.82
CA ALA A 27 -5.00 39.50 20.92
C ALA A 27 -4.55 38.07 21.28
N PHE A 28 -4.98 37.66 22.48
CA PHE A 28 -5.22 36.32 23.01
C PHE A 28 -4.75 35.08 22.24
N ALA A 29 -4.09 34.19 22.98
CA ALA A 29 -3.94 32.80 22.59
C ALA A 29 -5.29 32.07 22.71
N GLU A 30 -5.72 31.40 21.64
CA GLU A 30 -6.82 30.44 21.66
C GLU A 30 -6.34 29.07 21.15
N HIS A 31 -6.78 28.02 21.86
CA HIS A 31 -6.55 26.64 21.48
C HIS A 31 -7.30 26.31 20.19
N GLN A 32 -6.58 26.07 19.08
CA GLN A 32 -7.13 25.25 18.00
C GLN A 32 -6.81 23.78 18.25
N GLY A 33 -7.77 23.09 18.90
CA GLY A 33 -7.90 21.65 18.72
C GLY A 33 -8.23 21.37 17.25
N ARG A 34 -7.41 20.54 16.61
CA ARG A 34 -7.65 20.08 15.24
C ARG A 34 -8.60 18.89 15.31
N GLU A 35 -9.89 19.14 15.09
CA GLU A 35 -10.87 18.07 14.91
C GLU A 35 -10.56 17.31 13.61
N GLU A 36 -10.13 16.06 13.75
CA GLU A 36 -10.11 15.11 12.65
C GLU A 36 -11.56 14.70 12.35
N GLN A 37 -12.17 15.37 11.38
CA GLN A 37 -13.47 14.98 10.87
C GLN A 37 -13.32 13.69 10.05
N GLU A 38 -13.51 12.54 10.72
CA GLU A 38 -13.80 11.28 10.04
C GLU A 38 -15.03 11.48 9.16
N GLN A 39 -14.82 11.57 7.84
CA GLN A 39 -15.90 11.50 6.86
C GLN A 39 -16.45 10.08 6.87
N GLN A 40 -17.44 9.84 7.72
CA GLN A 40 -18.06 8.54 7.89
C GLN A 40 -18.81 8.17 6.61
N GLN A 41 -18.13 7.42 5.73
CA GLN A 41 -18.60 7.06 4.41
C GLN A 41 -19.91 6.28 4.52
N ALA A 42 -21.01 6.86 4.04
CA ALA A 42 -22.31 6.22 4.06
C ALA A 42 -22.27 4.91 3.26
N VAL A 43 -22.33 3.78 3.97
CA VAL A 43 -22.45 2.46 3.35
C VAL A 43 -23.85 2.37 2.76
N VAL A 44 -23.94 2.45 1.43
CA VAL A 44 -25.20 2.30 0.71
C VAL A 44 -25.59 0.82 0.76
N GLU A 45 -26.42 0.45 1.74
CA GLU A 45 -26.89 -0.92 1.96
C GLU A 45 -27.54 -1.50 0.70
N ARG A 46 -27.10 -2.69 0.25
CA ARG A 46 -27.73 -3.40 -0.86
C ARG A 46 -28.69 -4.47 -0.32
N PRO A 47 -30.02 -4.37 -0.55
CA PRO A 47 -31.01 -5.20 0.16
C PRO A 47 -30.74 -6.72 0.14
N GLY A 48 -30.58 -7.29 1.34
CA GLY A 48 -30.33 -8.72 1.53
C GLY A 48 -28.95 -9.21 1.06
N CYS A 49 -27.96 -8.32 1.06
CA CYS A 49 -26.53 -8.64 1.02
C CYS A 49 -25.90 -8.27 2.35
N GLN A 50 -24.93 -9.05 2.82
CA GLN A 50 -24.17 -8.73 4.03
C GLN A 50 -23.01 -7.81 3.67
N ASP A 51 -22.91 -6.70 4.40
CA ASP A 51 -22.04 -5.54 4.18
C ASP A 51 -21.06 -5.29 5.33
N MET A 52 -21.07 -6.14 6.37
CA MET A 52 -20.16 -6.04 7.52
C MET A 52 -19.53 -7.41 7.87
N CYS A 53 -18.27 -7.39 8.28
CA CYS A 53 -17.58 -8.50 8.96
C CYS A 53 -16.93 -7.98 10.25
N GLY A 54 -17.56 -8.25 11.39
CA GLY A 54 -17.18 -7.60 12.65
C GLY A 54 -17.35 -6.08 12.55
N ASN A 55 -16.26 -5.33 12.70
CA ASN A 55 -16.20 -3.88 12.53
C ASN A 55 -15.77 -3.44 11.12
N ILE A 56 -15.48 -4.36 10.20
CA ILE A 56 -15.00 -4.05 8.85
C ILE A 56 -16.19 -3.90 7.90
N SER A 57 -16.27 -2.75 7.24
CA SER A 57 -17.25 -2.46 6.18
C SER A 57 -16.87 -3.14 4.86
N ILE A 58 -17.88 -3.68 4.18
CA ILE A 58 -17.80 -4.41 2.91
C ILE A 58 -18.70 -3.70 1.89
N PRO A 59 -18.27 -2.53 1.37
CA PRO A 59 -19.04 -1.81 0.36
C PRO A 59 -18.97 -2.52 -1.00
N PHE A 60 -20.07 -2.49 -1.75
CA PHE A 60 -20.07 -2.93 -3.15
C PHE A 60 -19.00 -2.14 -3.94
N PRO A 61 -18.19 -2.74 -4.84
CA PRO A 61 -18.37 -4.02 -5.52
C PRO A 61 -18.00 -5.27 -4.72
N PHE A 62 -17.47 -5.13 -3.50
CA PHE A 62 -17.19 -6.26 -2.62
C PHE A 62 -18.46 -6.83 -2.00
N GLY A 63 -18.41 -8.10 -1.57
CA GLY A 63 -19.52 -8.72 -0.87
C GLY A 63 -19.44 -10.23 -0.73
N MET A 64 -20.43 -10.78 -0.02
CA MET A 64 -20.48 -12.17 0.41
C MET A 64 -21.79 -12.86 0.02
N GLY A 65 -21.78 -14.20 0.07
CA GLY A 65 -22.99 -15.01 -0.13
C GLY A 65 -23.44 -15.09 -1.59
N LYS A 66 -24.58 -14.46 -1.92
CA LYS A 66 -25.26 -14.62 -3.21
C LYS A 66 -24.48 -13.91 -4.33
N PRO A 67 -24.43 -14.45 -5.57
CA PRO A 67 -23.69 -13.81 -6.68
C PRO A 67 -24.10 -12.37 -7.01
N ARG A 68 -25.32 -11.94 -6.65
CA ARG A 68 -25.79 -10.56 -6.81
C ARG A 68 -25.18 -9.54 -5.82
N CYS A 69 -24.38 -10.00 -4.86
CA CYS A 69 -23.85 -9.18 -3.78
C CYS A 69 -22.42 -8.69 -3.99
N PHE A 70 -21.73 -9.16 -5.04
CA PHE A 70 -20.38 -8.74 -5.40
C PHE A 70 -20.22 -8.71 -6.93
N LEU A 71 -19.24 -7.97 -7.45
CA LEU A 71 -18.81 -8.12 -8.85
C LEU A 71 -17.80 -9.29 -8.99
N PRO A 72 -17.64 -9.88 -10.19
CA PRO A 72 -16.62 -10.90 -10.43
C PRO A 72 -15.23 -10.46 -9.93
N GLY A 73 -14.57 -11.33 -9.17
CA GLY A 73 -13.26 -11.03 -8.55
C GLY A 73 -13.29 -10.27 -7.22
N PHE A 74 -14.43 -9.66 -6.84
CA PHE A 74 -14.60 -8.90 -5.58
C PHE A 74 -15.28 -9.69 -4.46
N LYS A 75 -15.42 -11.01 -4.61
CA LYS A 75 -15.98 -11.86 -3.55
C LYS A 75 -15.04 -11.86 -2.33
N VAL A 76 -15.62 -11.73 -1.14
CA VAL A 76 -14.91 -11.87 0.14
C VAL A 76 -15.54 -12.97 1.00
N THR A 77 -14.86 -13.34 2.08
CA THR A 77 -15.32 -14.32 3.08
C THR A 77 -15.00 -13.79 4.47
N CYS A 78 -15.98 -13.83 5.38
CA CYS A 78 -15.80 -13.48 6.79
C CYS A 78 -15.64 -14.76 7.63
N ASP A 79 -14.48 -14.93 8.26
CA ASP A 79 -14.30 -15.94 9.30
C ASP A 79 -14.80 -15.37 10.64
N THR A 80 -15.65 -16.14 11.31
CA THR A 80 -16.25 -15.82 12.62
C THR A 80 -15.91 -16.86 13.70
N SER A 81 -14.99 -17.79 13.39
CA SER A 81 -14.55 -18.87 14.30
C SER A 81 -13.99 -18.33 15.63
N SER A 82 -13.31 -17.20 15.60
CA SER A 82 -13.00 -16.38 16.78
C SER A 82 -14.09 -15.32 16.97
N SER A 83 -15.07 -15.59 17.83
CA SER A 83 -16.23 -14.72 18.06
C SER A 83 -15.86 -13.29 18.49
N ASN A 84 -14.68 -13.12 19.11
CA ASN A 84 -14.19 -11.83 19.61
C ASN A 84 -13.37 -11.05 18.55
N ARG A 85 -13.05 -11.67 17.41
CA ARG A 85 -12.34 -11.03 16.31
C ARG A 85 -12.68 -11.70 14.97
N PRO A 86 -13.80 -11.34 14.34
CA PRO A 86 -14.07 -11.70 12.95
C PRO A 86 -12.95 -11.20 12.02
N ARG A 87 -12.62 -11.97 10.99
CA ARG A 87 -11.54 -11.66 10.04
C ARG A 87 -12.07 -11.74 8.61
N LEU A 88 -11.79 -10.72 7.82
CA LEU A 88 -12.23 -10.62 6.42
C LEU A 88 -11.12 -11.10 5.48
N PHE A 89 -11.47 -11.87 4.45
CA PHE A 89 -10.52 -12.38 3.48
C PHE A 89 -11.01 -12.19 2.04
N LEU A 90 -10.09 -11.91 1.11
CA LEU A 90 -10.35 -12.05 -0.32
C LEU A 90 -10.63 -13.53 -0.63
N ALA A 91 -11.63 -13.81 -1.46
CA ALA A 91 -12.18 -15.16 -1.56
C ALA A 91 -11.20 -16.19 -2.16
N TYR A 92 -10.84 -17.14 -1.31
CA TYR A 92 -10.05 -18.31 -1.69
C TYR A 92 -10.86 -19.28 -2.54
N ASN A 93 -10.58 -19.37 -3.84
CA ASN A 93 -11.10 -20.42 -4.73
C ASN A 93 -9.99 -21.15 -5.49
N ILE A 94 -9.81 -22.43 -5.20
CA ILE A 94 -8.81 -23.31 -5.85
C ILE A 94 -9.13 -23.52 -7.36
N SER A 95 -10.36 -23.20 -7.81
CA SER A 95 -10.83 -23.39 -9.19
C SER A 95 -11.21 -22.10 -9.94
N GLY A 96 -10.67 -20.93 -9.56
CA GLY A 96 -10.90 -19.66 -10.24
C GLY A 96 -9.74 -18.64 -10.07
N PRO A 97 -9.86 -17.40 -10.60
CA PRO A 97 -8.86 -16.36 -10.35
C PRO A 97 -8.79 -16.04 -8.86
N PHE A 98 -7.57 -15.95 -8.31
CA PHE A 98 -7.31 -16.35 -6.93
C PHE A 98 -6.34 -15.41 -6.23
N GLN A 99 -6.76 -14.91 -5.06
CA GLN A 99 -5.92 -14.13 -4.15
C GLN A 99 -5.39 -15.04 -3.04
N ARG A 100 -4.07 -15.21 -2.95
CA ARG A 100 -3.39 -15.97 -1.89
C ARG A 100 -2.13 -15.29 -1.39
N THR A 101 -1.77 -15.58 -0.14
CA THR A 101 -0.38 -15.47 0.32
C THR A 101 0.26 -16.85 0.39
N SER A 102 1.51 -17.00 -0.03
CA SER A 102 2.30 -18.22 0.20
C SER A 102 3.43 -17.96 1.18
N ALA A 103 3.71 -18.95 2.01
CA ALA A 103 4.81 -18.95 2.97
C ALA A 103 5.70 -20.17 2.70
N LEU A 104 6.92 -19.93 2.25
CA LEU A 104 7.89 -20.98 1.90
C LEU A 104 9.06 -20.96 2.88
N ASN A 105 9.17 -22.02 3.69
CA ASN A 105 10.25 -22.22 4.64
C ASN A 105 11.31 -23.11 4.01
N HIS A 106 12.50 -22.55 3.76
CA HIS A 106 13.65 -23.27 3.22
C HIS A 106 14.70 -23.51 4.31
N THR A 107 15.03 -24.78 4.52
CA THR A 107 16.05 -25.25 5.47
C THR A 107 17.12 -26.04 4.72
N SER A 108 18.40 -25.74 4.98
CA SER A 108 19.52 -26.47 4.38
C SER A 108 20.45 -26.96 5.48
N THR A 109 20.38 -28.25 5.80
CA THR A 109 21.25 -28.87 6.81
C THR A 109 22.35 -29.69 6.14
N LYS A 110 23.39 -30.06 6.90
CA LYS A 110 24.41 -31.00 6.42
C LYS A 110 23.85 -32.38 6.03
N GLY A 111 22.62 -32.71 6.43
CA GLY A 111 21.92 -33.95 6.09
C GLY A 111 20.89 -33.83 4.95
N GLY A 112 20.68 -32.64 4.37
CA GLY A 112 19.73 -32.45 3.27
C GLY A 112 19.03 -31.08 3.27
N THR A 113 18.30 -30.80 2.18
CA THR A 113 17.44 -29.62 2.03
C THR A 113 15.99 -30.00 2.29
N GLY A 114 15.32 -29.27 3.18
CA GLY A 114 13.90 -29.39 3.46
C GLY A 114 13.19 -28.10 3.05
N SER A 115 12.17 -28.22 2.20
CA SER A 115 11.26 -27.13 1.84
C SER A 115 9.86 -27.48 2.29
N GLY A 116 9.21 -26.58 3.04
CA GLY A 116 7.82 -26.70 3.46
C GLY A 116 7.06 -25.44 3.10
N GLY A 117 5.84 -25.58 2.59
CA GLY A 117 5.03 -24.46 2.13
C GLY A 117 3.61 -24.53 2.66
N ASN A 118 3.04 -23.39 3.04
CA ASN A 118 1.60 -23.22 3.24
C ASN A 118 1.07 -22.06 2.39
N THR A 119 -0.22 -22.13 2.07
CA THR A 119 -0.92 -21.15 1.25
C THR A 119 -2.21 -20.76 1.96
N ASN A 120 -2.40 -19.46 2.16
CA ASN A 120 -3.53 -18.91 2.90
C ASN A 120 -4.32 -17.93 2.00
N ALA A 121 -5.57 -17.64 2.38
CA ALA A 121 -6.31 -16.53 1.81
C ALA A 121 -5.67 -15.19 2.22
N VAL A 122 -5.79 -14.16 1.38
CA VAL A 122 -5.32 -12.81 1.70
C VAL A 122 -6.31 -12.15 2.67
N GLU A 123 -5.83 -11.71 3.84
CA GLU A 123 -6.65 -11.01 4.83
C GLU A 123 -6.82 -9.53 4.47
N LEU A 124 -8.05 -9.04 4.54
CA LEU A 124 -8.45 -7.64 4.36
C LEU A 124 -8.48 -6.90 5.69
N MET A 125 -7.96 -5.69 5.69
CA MET A 125 -8.02 -4.74 6.80
C MET A 125 -9.16 -3.73 6.61
N ASP A 126 -9.20 -3.05 5.46
CA ASP A 126 -10.23 -2.07 5.09
C ASP A 126 -10.35 -1.92 3.56
N ILE A 127 -11.43 -1.27 3.13
CA ILE A 127 -11.79 -1.03 1.72
C ILE A 127 -12.25 0.42 1.58
N SER A 128 -11.64 1.19 0.68
CA SER A 128 -12.12 2.51 0.25
C SER A 128 -12.59 2.47 -1.21
N VAL A 129 -13.90 2.62 -1.40
CA VAL A 129 -14.52 2.76 -2.74
C VAL A 129 -14.31 4.16 -3.32
N ALA A 130 -14.03 5.17 -2.50
CA ALA A 130 -13.73 6.52 -2.98
C ALA A 130 -12.35 6.57 -3.64
N ASP A 131 -11.36 5.96 -2.99
CA ASP A 131 -9.96 5.95 -3.43
C ASP A 131 -9.68 4.83 -4.44
N ASN A 132 -10.50 3.78 -4.45
CA ASN A 132 -10.33 2.52 -5.20
C ASN A 132 -9.20 1.66 -4.61
N GLU A 133 -9.12 1.63 -3.28
CA GLU A 133 -8.08 0.97 -2.50
C GLU A 133 -8.65 -0.13 -1.61
N ALA A 134 -7.88 -1.20 -1.43
CA ALA A 134 -8.12 -2.21 -0.40
C ALA A 134 -6.81 -2.47 0.36
N ARG A 135 -6.85 -2.37 1.69
CA ARG A 135 -5.70 -2.68 2.56
C ARG A 135 -5.73 -4.14 2.96
N VAL A 136 -4.59 -4.80 2.84
CA VAL A 136 -4.43 -6.23 3.16
C VAL A 136 -3.22 -6.46 4.06
N TYR A 137 -3.21 -7.54 4.84
CA TYR A 137 -2.02 -7.97 5.57
C TYR A 137 -1.16 -8.89 4.70
N ILE A 138 0.15 -8.64 4.67
CA ILE A 138 1.16 -9.53 4.09
C ILE A 138 2.17 -9.96 5.15
N GLY A 139 2.63 -11.21 5.09
CA GLY A 139 3.71 -11.70 5.94
C GLY A 139 5.05 -11.03 5.62
N VAL A 140 5.91 -10.93 6.64
CA VAL A 140 7.31 -10.51 6.47
C VAL A 140 8.17 -11.70 6.05
N SER A 141 9.02 -11.52 5.04
CA SER A 141 10.09 -12.48 4.71
C SER A 141 11.25 -12.32 5.68
N SER A 142 11.95 -13.41 5.98
CA SER A 142 13.20 -13.40 6.74
C SER A 142 14.27 -14.31 6.17
N ASP A 143 15.52 -13.93 6.40
CA ASP A 143 16.70 -14.73 6.11
C ASP A 143 17.59 -14.79 7.36
N CYS A 144 17.63 -15.96 7.98
CA CYS A 144 18.36 -16.21 9.22
C CYS A 144 19.60 -17.08 8.99
N SER A 145 20.73 -16.53 9.42
CA SER A 145 22.05 -17.13 9.39
C SER A 145 22.31 -17.98 10.65
N THR A 146 22.63 -19.27 10.49
CA THR A 146 23.17 -20.09 11.60
C THR A 146 24.71 -20.16 11.62
N ASN A 147 25.38 -19.53 10.65
CA ASN A 147 26.81 -19.22 10.71
C ASN A 147 27.13 -17.97 9.86
N GLY A 148 28.38 -17.49 9.91
CA GLY A 148 28.76 -16.22 9.26
C GLY A 148 28.97 -16.26 7.74
N SER A 149 28.81 -17.41 7.08
CA SER A 149 29.19 -17.59 5.66
C SER A 149 28.06 -18.07 4.75
N ARG A 150 26.93 -18.57 5.30
CA ARG A 150 25.73 -18.95 4.53
C ARG A 150 24.45 -18.78 5.36
N HIS A 151 23.34 -18.79 4.64
CA HIS A 151 21.96 -18.74 5.12
C HIS A 151 21.41 -20.15 5.34
N PHE A 152 20.57 -20.35 6.36
CA PHE A 152 20.19 -21.70 6.82
C PHE A 152 18.71 -21.87 7.15
N LEU A 153 18.03 -20.80 7.55
CA LEU A 153 16.58 -20.75 7.78
C LEU A 153 16.05 -19.51 7.06
N ALA A 154 15.45 -19.70 5.89
CA ALA A 154 14.81 -18.60 5.16
C ALA A 154 13.30 -18.84 5.12
N LYS A 155 12.53 -17.82 5.49
CA LYS A 155 11.07 -17.77 5.32
C LYS A 155 10.78 -16.75 4.24
N PHE A 156 10.29 -17.22 3.11
CA PHE A 156 9.90 -16.38 2.00
C PHE A 156 8.38 -16.17 2.01
N GLN A 157 7.93 -14.93 1.83
CA GLN A 157 6.52 -14.57 1.71
C GLN A 157 6.24 -13.95 0.34
N ASP A 158 5.20 -14.45 -0.32
CA ASP A 158 4.64 -13.89 -1.55
C ASP A 158 3.13 -13.74 -1.46
N ILE A 159 2.59 -12.89 -2.33
CA ILE A 159 1.18 -12.75 -2.62
C ILE A 159 0.96 -12.87 -4.14
N VAL A 160 -0.07 -13.63 -4.50
CA VAL A 160 -0.58 -13.75 -5.87
C VAL A 160 -2.00 -13.25 -5.86
N LEU A 161 -2.31 -12.23 -6.68
CA LEU A 161 -3.63 -11.59 -6.80
C LEU A 161 -4.45 -12.14 -7.98
N GLY A 162 -3.78 -12.82 -8.91
CA GLY A 162 -4.35 -13.35 -10.16
C GLY A 162 -4.35 -12.30 -11.28
N ASP A 163 -3.88 -12.67 -12.47
CA ASP A 163 -3.69 -11.72 -13.57
C ASP A 163 -5.01 -11.13 -14.10
N ASP A 164 -6.09 -11.93 -14.03
CA ASP A 164 -7.47 -11.56 -14.35
C ASP A 164 -8.27 -11.01 -13.15
N GLY A 165 -7.67 -10.96 -11.95
CA GLY A 165 -8.31 -10.41 -10.74
C GLY A 165 -8.40 -8.88 -10.78
N PRO A 166 -9.24 -8.23 -9.98
CA PRO A 166 -9.40 -6.77 -10.04
C PRO A 166 -8.25 -5.99 -9.38
N PHE A 167 -7.35 -6.65 -8.65
CA PHE A 167 -6.36 -6.04 -7.76
C PHE A 167 -4.96 -5.93 -8.37
N LEU A 168 -4.26 -4.83 -8.08
CA LEU A 168 -2.85 -4.60 -8.37
C LEU A 168 -2.15 -4.00 -7.14
N LEU A 169 -0.83 -4.18 -6.99
CA LEU A 169 -0.09 -3.44 -5.95
C LEU A 169 -0.07 -1.92 -6.23
N SER A 170 -0.36 -1.13 -5.20
CA SER A 170 -0.26 0.33 -5.27
C SER A 170 1.18 0.79 -5.16
N ALA A 171 1.79 1.12 -6.30
CA ALA A 171 3.20 1.52 -6.36
C ALA A 171 3.49 2.82 -5.58
N THR A 172 2.53 3.76 -5.56
CA THR A 172 2.70 5.06 -4.89
C THR A 172 2.48 5.01 -3.38
N HIS A 173 1.65 4.09 -2.89
CA HIS A 173 1.33 3.97 -1.46
C HIS A 173 2.20 2.96 -0.70
N ASN A 174 2.83 2.01 -1.41
CA ASN A 174 3.71 1.02 -0.78
C ASN A 174 5.20 1.32 -1.00
N VAL A 175 6.02 0.81 -0.08
CA VAL A 175 7.48 0.90 -0.12
C VAL A 175 8.09 -0.46 0.20
N LEU A 176 9.17 -0.82 -0.48
CA LEU A 176 9.99 -1.98 -0.10
C LEU A 176 10.85 -1.58 1.10
N ILE A 177 10.85 -2.43 2.12
CA ILE A 177 11.59 -2.22 3.37
C ILE A 177 12.51 -3.41 3.61
N GLY A 178 13.77 -3.12 3.92
CA GLY A 178 14.74 -4.10 4.41
C GLY A 178 15.23 -3.73 5.80
N VAL A 179 15.18 -4.66 6.76
CA VAL A 179 15.63 -4.46 8.15
C VAL A 179 16.72 -5.47 8.48
N GLY A 180 17.86 -4.99 8.98
CA GLY A 180 18.98 -5.85 9.34
C GLY A 180 20.33 -5.17 9.30
N SER A 181 21.34 -5.86 9.84
CA SER A 181 22.68 -5.29 10.04
C SER A 181 23.59 -5.29 8.80
N ASN A 182 23.31 -6.12 7.80
CA ASN A 182 24.00 -6.17 6.50
C ASN A 182 23.10 -6.86 5.46
N VAL A 183 21.95 -6.26 5.16
CA VAL A 183 20.89 -6.84 4.32
C VAL A 183 20.72 -6.05 3.03
N GLU A 184 20.53 -6.76 1.93
CA GLU A 184 20.09 -6.21 0.65
C GLU A 184 18.78 -6.90 0.27
N SER A 185 17.67 -6.21 0.51
CA SER A 185 16.32 -6.69 0.23
C SER A 185 15.92 -6.29 -1.19
N MET A 186 15.27 -7.19 -1.91
CA MET A 186 14.77 -6.96 -3.26
C MET A 186 13.31 -7.41 -3.38
N MET A 187 12.50 -6.60 -4.06
CA MET A 187 11.19 -7.05 -4.51
C MET A 187 11.37 -8.06 -5.64
N VAL A 188 10.54 -9.10 -5.64
CA VAL A 188 10.58 -10.19 -6.62
C VAL A 188 9.18 -10.45 -7.15
N THR A 189 9.01 -10.44 -8.47
CA THR A 189 7.70 -10.46 -9.15
C THR A 189 7.50 -11.69 -10.06
N SER A 190 8.43 -12.63 -10.02
CA SER A 190 8.34 -13.89 -10.78
C SER A 190 9.02 -15.00 -10.01
N PHE A 191 8.30 -16.09 -9.80
CA PHE A 191 8.76 -17.27 -9.08
C PHE A 191 8.79 -18.47 -10.02
N GLY A 192 9.99 -18.78 -10.53
CA GLY A 192 10.29 -20.15 -10.97
C GLY A 192 10.23 -20.49 -12.47
N GLU A 193 10.33 -19.54 -13.41
CA GLU A 193 10.63 -19.90 -14.81
C GLU A 193 12.14 -19.82 -15.11
N ARG A 194 12.85 -20.93 -14.84
CA ARG A 194 14.27 -21.09 -15.17
C ARG A 194 14.43 -21.13 -16.70
N GLY A 195 14.92 -20.04 -17.31
CA GLY A 195 15.31 -20.00 -18.72
C GLY A 195 14.52 -19.04 -19.63
N LYS A 196 13.59 -18.23 -19.10
CA LYS A 196 13.09 -17.05 -19.82
C LYS A 196 13.73 -15.78 -19.25
N GLU A 197 14.09 -14.84 -20.13
CA GLU A 197 14.40 -13.46 -19.74
C GLU A 197 13.15 -12.79 -19.18
N THR A 198 12.93 -12.98 -17.89
CA THR A 198 11.96 -12.19 -17.15
C THR A 198 12.51 -10.77 -17.05
N LYS A 199 11.79 -9.79 -17.59
CA LYS A 199 12.01 -8.36 -17.31
C LYS A 199 11.64 -8.11 -15.84
N ALA A 200 12.51 -8.57 -14.95
CA ALA A 200 12.23 -8.65 -13.53
C ALA A 200 12.22 -7.25 -12.92
N TYR A 201 11.04 -6.84 -12.45
CA TYR A 201 10.87 -5.58 -11.71
C TYR A 201 11.41 -5.79 -10.29
N MET A 202 12.67 -5.40 -10.09
CA MET A 202 13.43 -5.67 -8.86
C MET A 202 13.97 -4.38 -8.23
N PRO A 203 13.10 -3.47 -7.73
CA PRO A 203 13.56 -2.46 -6.78
C PRO A 203 14.22 -3.15 -5.58
N SER A 204 15.33 -2.58 -5.10
CA SER A 204 16.10 -3.11 -3.98
C SER A 204 16.63 -1.99 -3.10
N CYS A 205 16.92 -2.32 -1.84
CA CYS A 205 17.59 -1.41 -0.91
C CYS A 205 18.65 -2.15 -0.09
N LEU A 206 19.66 -1.41 0.36
CA LEU A 206 20.77 -1.91 1.18
C LEU A 206 20.76 -1.23 2.55
N SER A 207 20.86 -2.03 3.62
CA SER A 207 21.15 -1.59 4.98
C SER A 207 22.46 -2.20 5.46
N ASN A 208 23.38 -1.38 5.98
CA ASN A 208 24.67 -1.84 6.51
C ASN A 208 25.11 -1.03 7.75
N LEU A 209 25.04 -1.67 8.92
CA LEU A 209 25.42 -1.09 10.21
C LEU A 209 26.92 -1.21 10.52
N MET A 210 27.75 -1.69 9.59
CA MET A 210 29.19 -1.95 9.81
C MET A 210 29.45 -2.79 11.07
N ARG A 211 28.55 -3.75 11.36
CA ARG A 211 28.54 -4.63 12.54
C ARG A 211 28.32 -3.93 13.89
N ARG A 212 27.79 -2.70 13.91
CA ARG A 212 27.53 -1.90 15.12
C ARG A 212 26.06 -1.52 15.22
N LEU A 213 25.28 -2.26 16.01
CA LEU A 213 23.83 -2.03 16.15
C LEU A 213 23.49 -0.60 16.65
N GLN A 214 24.37 0.00 17.44
CA GLN A 214 24.28 1.38 17.94
C GLN A 214 24.26 2.50 16.87
N TYR A 215 24.41 2.18 15.58
CA TYR A 215 24.27 3.14 14.48
C TYR A 215 22.84 3.19 13.91
N ALA A 216 21.97 2.25 14.28
CA ALA A 216 20.54 2.35 14.00
C ALA A 216 19.92 3.39 14.95
N THR A 217 19.01 4.21 14.42
CA THR A 217 18.28 5.23 15.20
C THR A 217 16.78 5.08 14.91
N ASP A 218 15.95 5.07 15.95
CA ASP A 218 14.49 5.01 15.81
C ASP A 218 13.99 6.16 14.91
N GLY A 219 13.00 5.89 14.07
CA GLY A 219 12.47 6.84 13.09
C GLY A 219 13.31 7.02 11.81
N THR A 220 14.50 6.40 11.71
CA THR A 220 15.38 6.56 10.53
C THR A 220 15.50 5.26 9.72
N CYS A 221 15.19 5.31 8.43
CA CYS A 221 15.29 4.14 7.54
C CYS A 221 16.03 4.51 6.24
N SER A 222 17.32 4.86 6.38
CA SER A 222 18.16 5.43 5.32
C SER A 222 19.47 4.66 5.08
N GLY A 223 19.45 3.33 5.30
CA GLY A 223 20.58 2.43 5.07
C GLY A 223 21.36 2.02 6.33
N LEU A 224 20.92 2.46 7.51
CA LEU A 224 21.53 2.11 8.81
C LEU A 224 20.53 1.35 9.68
N GLY A 225 20.52 0.02 9.55
CA GLY A 225 19.62 -0.89 10.26
C GLY A 225 18.29 -1.10 9.54
N CYS A 226 17.84 -0.08 8.81
CA CYS A 226 16.66 -0.11 7.96
C CYS A 226 16.95 0.61 6.64
N CYS A 227 16.43 0.08 5.52
CA CYS A 227 16.46 0.72 4.21
C CYS A 227 15.07 0.73 3.55
N LEU A 228 14.83 1.71 2.68
CA LEU A 228 13.63 1.84 1.87
C LEU A 228 13.98 1.87 0.37
N ALA A 229 13.12 1.29 -0.47
CA ALA A 229 13.04 1.58 -1.89
C ALA A 229 11.59 1.88 -2.30
N ALA A 230 11.35 3.08 -2.81
CA ALA A 230 10.06 3.45 -3.38
C ALA A 230 9.84 2.70 -4.70
N LEU A 231 8.59 2.32 -4.98
CA LEU A 231 8.22 1.70 -6.23
C LEU A 231 7.93 2.80 -7.28
N PRO A 232 8.60 2.82 -8.45
CA PRO A 232 8.31 3.79 -9.50
C PRO A 232 6.81 3.89 -9.86
N PRO A 233 6.22 5.09 -10.02
CA PRO A 233 4.81 5.25 -10.38
C PRO A 233 4.41 4.59 -11.70
N ASN A 234 5.36 4.43 -12.62
CA ASN A 234 5.24 3.71 -13.88
C ASN A 234 5.60 2.22 -13.76
N ALA A 235 5.44 1.63 -12.56
CA ALA A 235 5.53 0.19 -12.37
C ALA A 235 4.61 -0.56 -13.36
N PRO A 236 5.01 -1.76 -13.83
CA PRO A 236 4.09 -2.63 -14.54
C PRO A 236 2.90 -3.03 -13.65
N PRO A 237 1.85 -3.65 -14.21
CA PRO A 237 0.81 -4.29 -13.39
C PRO A 237 1.45 -5.36 -12.49
N LEU A 238 1.27 -5.22 -11.18
CA LEU A 238 1.90 -6.06 -10.16
C LEU A 238 0.85 -6.96 -9.51
N THR A 239 0.65 -8.13 -10.10
CA THR A 239 -0.30 -9.18 -9.69
C THR A 239 0.36 -10.30 -8.88
N ASN A 240 1.69 -10.38 -8.89
CA ASN A 240 2.47 -11.37 -8.15
C ASN A 240 3.73 -10.70 -7.60
N PHE A 241 3.92 -10.75 -6.28
CA PHE A 241 5.07 -10.12 -5.63
C PHE A 241 5.40 -10.72 -4.26
N GLY A 242 6.67 -10.60 -3.88
CA GLY A 242 7.19 -10.91 -2.55
C GLY A 242 8.51 -10.18 -2.31
N VAL A 243 9.17 -10.47 -1.19
CA VAL A 243 10.49 -9.90 -0.86
C VAL A 243 11.52 -10.98 -0.65
N GLY A 244 12.58 -10.94 -1.46
CA GLY A 244 13.75 -11.79 -1.38
C GLY A 244 14.98 -11.01 -0.90
N PHE A 245 16.09 -11.73 -0.74
CA PHE A 245 17.35 -11.17 -0.25
C PHE A 245 18.49 -11.54 -1.18
N MET A 246 19.38 -10.58 -1.46
CA MET A 246 20.65 -10.87 -2.11
C MET A 246 21.61 -11.52 -1.10
N PRO A 247 22.40 -12.54 -1.48
CA PRO A 247 23.31 -13.21 -0.54
C PRO A 247 24.35 -12.26 0.07
N ARG A 248 24.26 -12.03 1.39
CA ARG A 248 25.17 -11.15 2.16
C ARG A 248 25.62 -11.87 3.45
N PRO A 249 26.90 -11.76 3.85
CA PRO A 249 27.38 -12.42 5.08
C PRO A 249 26.85 -11.71 6.33
N ASN A 250 26.34 -12.49 7.29
CA ASN A 250 25.95 -11.99 8.60
C ASN A 250 27.05 -12.24 9.65
N TYR A 251 27.90 -11.25 9.89
CA TYR A 251 28.94 -11.33 10.93
C TYR A 251 28.41 -11.17 12.37
N LEU A 252 27.14 -10.82 12.55
CA LEU A 252 26.47 -10.71 13.85
C LEU A 252 25.56 -11.91 14.15
N TRP A 253 25.63 -12.99 13.37
CA TRP A 253 24.68 -14.12 13.42
C TRP A 253 24.42 -14.72 14.83
N LYS A 254 25.37 -14.60 15.76
CA LYS A 254 25.22 -15.08 17.16
C LYS A 254 24.28 -14.23 18.01
N THR A 255 24.16 -12.93 17.71
CA THR A 255 23.40 -11.95 18.52
C THR A 255 22.28 -11.29 17.73
N ASN A 256 22.38 -11.29 16.40
CA ASN A 256 21.41 -10.75 15.46
C ASN A 256 21.38 -11.70 14.23
N PRO A 257 20.73 -12.87 14.34
CA PRO A 257 20.79 -13.95 13.34
C PRO A 257 20.10 -13.62 12.02
N CYS A 258 19.04 -12.81 12.06
CA CYS A 258 18.08 -12.66 10.98
C CYS A 258 18.11 -11.28 10.35
N PHE A 259 17.82 -11.26 9.06
CA PHE A 259 17.40 -10.08 8.32
C PHE A 259 15.94 -10.24 7.90
N TYR A 260 15.26 -9.12 7.69
CA TYR A 260 13.82 -9.07 7.39
C TYR A 260 13.55 -8.20 6.17
N GLY A 261 12.49 -8.52 5.44
CA GLY A 261 12.13 -7.85 4.19
C GLY A 261 10.63 -7.91 3.95
N MET A 262 10.03 -6.77 3.62
CA MET A 262 8.59 -6.64 3.46
C MET A 262 8.23 -5.50 2.52
N LEU A 263 7.01 -5.55 1.99
CA LEU A 263 6.34 -4.40 1.40
C LEU A 263 5.33 -3.91 2.44
N ALA A 264 5.22 -2.59 2.63
CA ALA A 264 4.21 -2.01 3.51
C ALA A 264 3.73 -0.64 3.02
N GLU A 265 2.55 -0.24 3.48
CA GLU A 265 2.00 1.10 3.31
C GLU A 265 2.93 2.13 3.96
N LYS A 266 3.42 3.08 3.15
CA LYS A 266 4.45 4.05 3.53
C LYS A 266 4.09 4.90 4.75
N SER A 267 2.81 5.18 4.96
CA SER A 267 2.29 5.96 6.09
C SER A 267 2.20 5.18 7.41
N ARG A 268 2.24 3.84 7.37
CA ARG A 268 2.02 2.96 8.53
C ARG A 268 3.27 2.30 9.09
N TYR A 269 4.39 2.35 8.38
CA TYR A 269 5.65 1.82 8.87
C TYR A 269 6.56 2.95 9.39
N ASN A 270 6.97 2.82 10.65
CA ASN A 270 8.00 3.65 11.26
C ASN A 270 9.04 2.73 11.92
N PHE A 271 10.30 2.84 11.51
CA PHE A 271 11.35 1.93 11.99
C PHE A 271 11.66 2.15 13.47
N SER A 272 11.74 1.05 14.22
CA SER A 272 12.38 1.01 15.52
C SER A 272 13.60 0.10 15.52
N THR A 273 14.60 0.47 16.31
CA THR A 273 15.73 -0.38 16.69
C THR A 273 15.29 -1.74 17.26
N HIS A 274 14.04 -1.88 17.74
CA HIS A 274 13.46 -3.17 18.13
C HIS A 274 13.18 -4.11 16.96
N ASP A 275 12.92 -3.60 15.75
CA ASP A 275 12.63 -4.41 14.55
C ASP A 275 13.82 -5.30 14.16
N LEU A 276 15.05 -4.84 14.47
CA LEU A 276 16.28 -5.61 14.30
C LEU A 276 16.26 -6.93 15.09
N ASN A 277 15.51 -7.02 16.18
CA ASN A 277 15.53 -8.17 17.08
C ASN A 277 14.48 -9.24 16.75
N GLY A 278 13.48 -8.96 15.91
CA GLY A 278 12.40 -9.92 15.67
C GLY A 278 11.11 -9.33 15.10
N ILE A 279 11.14 -8.69 13.93
CA ILE A 279 9.93 -8.04 13.39
C ILE A 279 8.74 -8.99 13.17
N GLU A 280 8.96 -10.27 12.87
CA GLU A 280 7.87 -11.27 12.79
C GLU A 280 7.14 -11.50 14.12
N VAL A 281 7.81 -11.22 15.25
CA VAL A 281 7.22 -11.28 16.59
C VAL A 281 6.43 -10.00 16.91
N LEU A 282 6.88 -8.86 16.37
CA LEU A 282 6.22 -7.56 16.53
C LEU A 282 4.97 -7.42 15.65
N TYR A 283 4.98 -8.06 14.48
CA TYR A 283 3.88 -8.05 13.50
C TYR A 283 3.38 -9.49 13.23
N PRO A 284 2.78 -10.17 14.23
CA PRO A 284 2.37 -11.59 14.11
C PRO A 284 1.27 -11.82 13.07
N GLU A 285 0.54 -10.76 12.71
CA GLU A 285 -0.55 -10.75 11.72
C GLU A 285 -0.06 -10.35 10.32
N GLY A 286 1.20 -9.88 10.21
CA GLY A 286 1.76 -9.27 9.01
C GLY A 286 1.73 -7.74 9.05
N VAL A 287 2.13 -7.12 7.95
CA VAL A 287 2.17 -5.66 7.76
C VAL A 287 1.14 -5.22 6.72
N PRO A 288 0.56 -4.01 6.84
CA PRO A 288 -0.46 -3.52 5.92
C PRO A 288 0.14 -3.14 4.57
N VAL A 289 -0.51 -3.55 3.48
CA VAL A 289 -0.19 -3.22 2.08
C VAL A 289 -1.44 -2.68 1.39
N VAL A 290 -1.28 -1.63 0.59
CA VAL A 290 -2.36 -1.04 -0.22
C VAL A 290 -2.42 -1.70 -1.59
N LEU A 291 -3.57 -2.26 -1.94
CA LEU A 291 -3.89 -2.71 -3.29
C LEU A 291 -4.80 -1.67 -3.95
N ASP A 292 -4.53 -1.31 -5.19
CA ASP A 292 -5.53 -0.62 -6.00
C ASP A 292 -6.45 -1.67 -6.62
N PHE A 293 -7.74 -1.34 -6.81
CA PHE A 293 -8.67 -2.17 -7.55
C PHE A 293 -9.33 -1.43 -8.71
N ALA A 294 -9.63 -2.17 -9.78
CA ALA A 294 -10.30 -1.64 -10.96
C ALA A 294 -11.26 -2.66 -11.58
N ILE A 295 -12.11 -2.19 -12.49
CA ILE A 295 -12.91 -3.04 -13.36
C ILE A 295 -12.02 -3.46 -14.54
N ARG A 296 -11.39 -4.62 -14.36
CA ARG A 296 -10.45 -5.20 -15.32
C ARG A 296 -11.17 -6.11 -16.32
N ASN A 297 -10.52 -6.39 -17.45
CA ASN A 297 -10.99 -7.27 -18.53
C ASN A 297 -12.26 -6.84 -19.31
N LEU A 298 -12.88 -5.70 -18.98
CA LEU A 298 -13.91 -5.06 -19.84
C LEU A 298 -13.34 -4.00 -20.79
N GLY A 299 -12.06 -3.66 -20.66
CA GLY A 299 -11.39 -2.62 -21.43
C GLY A 299 -11.52 -1.23 -20.80
N TRP A 300 -11.17 -0.21 -21.58
CA TRP A 300 -11.36 1.20 -21.25
C TRP A 300 -12.84 1.59 -21.08
N CYS A 301 -13.06 2.80 -20.54
CA CYS A 301 -14.37 3.45 -20.53
C CYS A 301 -14.98 3.50 -21.95
N PRO A 302 -16.28 3.19 -22.10
CA PRO A 302 -16.96 3.32 -23.38
C PRO A 302 -17.03 4.79 -23.81
N PRO A 303 -16.94 5.11 -25.11
CA PRO A 303 -17.11 6.48 -25.59
C PRO A 303 -18.50 7.03 -25.26
N GLU A 304 -18.58 8.33 -24.99
CA GLU A 304 -19.84 9.02 -24.71
C GLU A 304 -20.87 8.80 -25.83
N GLY A 305 -22.14 8.61 -25.43
CA GLY A 305 -23.24 8.36 -26.36
C GLY A 305 -23.30 6.96 -26.99
N GLN A 306 -22.32 6.08 -26.75
CA GLN A 306 -22.39 4.67 -27.17
C GLN A 306 -23.13 3.81 -26.15
N GLN A 307 -23.64 2.67 -26.61
CA GLN A 307 -24.29 1.68 -25.74
C GLN A 307 -23.25 1.04 -24.82
N GLN A 308 -23.52 1.04 -23.51
CA GLN A 308 -22.63 0.48 -22.50
C GLN A 308 -22.40 -1.02 -22.73
N PRO A 309 -21.16 -1.53 -22.56
CA PRO A 309 -20.88 -2.95 -22.74
C PRO A 309 -21.58 -3.81 -21.66
N PRO A 310 -21.88 -5.09 -21.96
CA PRO A 310 -22.39 -6.02 -20.95
C PRO A 310 -21.44 -6.10 -19.74
N GLY A 311 -21.97 -5.88 -18.54
CA GLY A 311 -21.18 -5.84 -17.31
C GLY A 311 -20.57 -4.48 -16.95
N TYR A 312 -20.89 -3.40 -17.68
CA TYR A 312 -20.50 -2.04 -17.31
C TYR A 312 -20.89 -1.72 -15.85
N ALA A 313 -19.93 -1.22 -15.08
CA ALA A 313 -20.03 -1.21 -13.62
C ALA A 313 -20.48 0.12 -13.00
N CYS A 314 -20.33 1.25 -13.72
CA CYS A 314 -20.65 2.58 -13.19
C CYS A 314 -22.13 2.88 -13.37
N VAL A 315 -22.96 2.27 -12.51
CA VAL A 315 -24.43 2.23 -12.65
C VAL A 315 -25.16 3.36 -11.92
N SER A 316 -24.44 4.24 -11.21
CA SER A 316 -25.03 5.42 -10.57
C SER A 316 -25.18 6.56 -11.56
N SER A 317 -26.35 7.22 -11.60
CA SER A 317 -26.61 8.34 -12.54
C SER A 317 -25.70 9.55 -12.31
N ASN A 318 -25.21 9.75 -11.08
CA ASN A 318 -24.24 10.80 -10.74
C ASN A 318 -22.82 10.25 -10.61
N SER A 319 -22.44 9.31 -11.50
CA SER A 319 -21.09 8.76 -11.58
C SER A 319 -20.51 8.89 -12.99
N THR A 320 -19.18 8.83 -13.07
CA THR A 320 -18.41 8.78 -14.30
C THR A 320 -17.43 7.60 -14.28
N CYS A 321 -17.12 7.10 -15.46
CA CYS A 321 -16.04 6.15 -15.68
C CYS A 321 -14.72 6.90 -15.84
N VAL A 322 -13.63 6.40 -15.24
CA VAL A 322 -12.28 6.96 -15.37
C VAL A 322 -11.30 5.84 -15.69
N ASN A 323 -10.64 5.93 -16.85
CA ASN A 323 -9.56 5.03 -17.25
C ASN A 323 -8.42 5.03 -16.22
N THR A 324 -7.86 3.87 -15.87
CA THR A 324 -6.65 3.84 -15.04
C THR A 324 -5.39 4.19 -15.87
N THR A 325 -4.27 4.41 -15.19
CA THR A 325 -2.97 4.65 -15.83
C THR A 325 -2.17 3.38 -16.11
N ARG A 326 -2.61 2.20 -15.62
CA ARG A 326 -1.79 0.97 -15.54
C ARG A 326 -2.48 -0.29 -16.08
N GLY A 327 -3.46 -0.16 -16.97
CA GLY A 327 -4.09 -1.31 -17.62
C GLY A 327 -5.09 -0.89 -18.68
N ASN A 328 -5.73 -1.85 -19.34
CA ASN A 328 -6.90 -1.61 -20.19
C ASN A 328 -8.16 -1.78 -19.33
N ASP A 329 -8.32 -0.87 -18.38
CA ASP A 329 -9.27 -0.96 -17.27
C ASP A 329 -9.71 0.42 -16.78
N TYR A 330 -10.78 0.44 -15.97
CA TYR A 330 -11.36 1.66 -15.43
C TYR A 330 -11.82 1.53 -13.98
N VAL A 331 -11.99 2.67 -13.32
CA VAL A 331 -12.67 2.83 -12.04
C VAL A 331 -13.93 3.66 -12.22
N CYS A 332 -14.88 3.53 -11.31
CA CYS A 332 -16.07 4.38 -11.26
C CYS A 332 -15.89 5.41 -10.16
N LYS A 333 -16.20 6.68 -10.44
CA LYS A 333 -16.15 7.77 -9.45
C LYS A 333 -17.48 8.51 -9.43
N CYS A 334 -17.92 8.97 -8.26
CA CYS A 334 -19.00 9.94 -8.22
C CYS A 334 -18.56 11.24 -8.91
N LEU A 335 -19.52 11.96 -9.50
CA LEU A 335 -19.27 13.29 -10.09
C LEU A 335 -18.87 14.30 -9.01
N GLU A 336 -18.31 15.42 -9.44
CA GLU A 336 -17.95 16.51 -8.52
C GLU A 336 -19.17 16.97 -7.69
N HIS A 337 -18.96 17.21 -6.39
CA HIS A 337 -19.98 17.48 -5.37
C HIS A 337 -20.94 16.32 -5.01
N TYR A 338 -20.72 15.12 -5.57
CA TYR A 338 -21.40 13.88 -5.16
C TYR A 338 -20.47 12.97 -4.35
N HIS A 339 -21.05 12.22 -3.41
CA HIS A 339 -20.36 11.27 -2.53
C HIS A 339 -21.17 9.97 -2.43
N GLY A 340 -20.55 8.88 -1.95
CA GLY A 340 -21.19 7.57 -1.80
C GLY A 340 -20.56 6.51 -2.68
N ASN A 341 -21.38 5.74 -3.40
CA ASN A 341 -20.94 4.54 -4.12
C ASN A 341 -21.38 4.55 -5.60
N PRO A 342 -20.44 4.73 -6.55
CA PRO A 342 -20.75 4.81 -7.99
C PRO A 342 -21.09 3.45 -8.62
N TYR A 343 -20.80 2.35 -7.92
CA TYR A 343 -21.14 0.98 -8.35
C TYR A 343 -22.58 0.57 -7.97
N ILE A 344 -23.35 1.46 -7.35
CA ILE A 344 -24.75 1.23 -6.95
C ILE A 344 -25.65 2.27 -7.64
N THR A 345 -26.78 1.81 -8.20
CA THR A 345 -27.82 2.69 -8.77
C THR A 345 -28.27 3.71 -7.73
N ASP A 346 -28.29 4.99 -8.11
CA ASP A 346 -28.52 6.15 -7.24
C ASP A 346 -27.56 6.32 -6.04
N GLY A 347 -26.54 5.46 -5.88
CA GLY A 347 -25.59 5.47 -4.76
C GLY A 347 -24.63 6.66 -4.69
N CYS A 348 -24.54 7.51 -5.71
CA CYS A 348 -23.86 8.81 -5.65
C CYS A 348 -24.87 9.90 -5.30
N HIS A 349 -24.79 10.40 -4.07
CA HIS A 349 -25.67 11.40 -3.49
C HIS A 349 -25.01 12.77 -3.46
N GLY A 350 -25.75 13.83 -3.79
CA GLY A 350 -25.25 15.21 -3.70
C GLY A 350 -25.02 15.61 -2.25
N TRP A 351 -24.02 16.46 -2.00
CA TRP A 351 -23.83 17.02 -0.66
C TRP A 351 -25.05 17.85 -0.26
N LYS A 352 -25.79 17.42 0.78
CA LYS A 352 -26.85 18.25 1.34
C LYS A 352 -26.20 19.47 1.98
N ALA A 353 -26.52 20.67 1.50
CA ALA A 353 -26.16 21.90 2.20
C ALA A 353 -26.74 21.81 3.62
N MET A 354 -25.85 21.71 4.62
CA MET A 354 -26.27 21.77 6.02
C MET A 354 -26.79 23.18 6.27
N THR A 355 -28.11 23.32 6.25
CA THR A 355 -28.75 24.59 6.60
C THR A 355 -28.52 24.79 8.09
N VAL A 356 -27.49 25.57 8.44
CA VAL A 356 -27.22 25.95 9.82
C VAL A 356 -28.38 26.84 10.27
N HIS A 357 -29.36 26.23 10.93
CA HIS A 357 -30.31 26.96 11.74
C HIS A 357 -29.55 27.53 12.93
N ALA A 358 -29.00 28.74 12.75
CA ALA A 358 -28.56 29.57 13.84
C ALA A 358 -29.74 29.71 14.81
N LYS A 359 -29.59 29.17 16.03
CA LYS A 359 -30.49 29.50 17.12
C LYS A 359 -30.34 31.00 17.38
N GLN A 360 -31.43 31.73 17.20
CA GLN A 360 -31.55 33.05 17.81
C GLN A 360 -31.74 32.81 19.31
N GLU A 361 -30.78 33.29 20.11
CA GLU A 361 -30.95 33.52 21.55
C GLU A 361 -31.56 34.91 21.78
#